data_AF-A0A6A4ZKM5-F1
#
_entry.id   AF-A0A6A4ZKM5-F1
#
_cell.length_a   1.000
_cell.length_b   1.000
_cell.length_c   1.000
_cell.angle_alpha   90.00
_cell.angle_beta   90.00
_cell.angle_gamma   90.00
#
_symmetry.space_group_name_H-M   'P 1'
#
loop_
_entity.id
_entity.type
_entity.pdbx_description
1 polymer ?
#
loop_
_entity_poly.entity_id
_entity_poly.type
_entity_poly.pdbx_seq_one_letter_code
_entity_poly.pdbx_strand_id
1 'polypeptide(L)'
;RRQTDDYIYQDELAAYEADGTLSQLHVAFSRDTAQKVYVQHLIKQQGEALWALLAAGAHIYVCGATLMGTDVHKSFVELVQAHGGKSADDASRFVQDLQHNHRYIQELWSA
;
A
#
# COMPACT_ATOMS: atom_id res chain seq x y z
N ARG A 1 7.12 10.36 10.16
CA ARG A 1 6.41 11.53 10.74
C ARG A 1 6.63 12.69 9.79
N ARG A 2 7.66 13.54 9.87
CA ARG A 2 7.86 14.63 8.90
C ARG A 2 8.94 14.28 7.90
N GLN A 3 8.93 14.91 6.72
CA GLN A 3 10.02 14.76 5.75
C GLN A 3 11.38 15.10 6.38
N THR A 4 11.43 16.12 7.24
CA THR A 4 12.67 16.63 7.84
C THR A 4 13.14 15.88 9.09
N ASP A 5 12.30 14.99 9.65
CA ASP A 5 12.54 14.41 10.98
C ASP A 5 13.01 12.96 10.88
N ASP A 6 12.27 12.13 10.15
CA ASP A 6 12.38 10.67 10.21
C ASP A 6 12.08 10.01 8.85
N TYR A 7 12.53 10.62 7.76
CA TYR A 7 12.50 10.01 6.42
C TYR A 7 13.68 9.06 6.23
N ILE A 8 13.48 7.82 6.65
CA ILE A 8 14.49 6.76 6.60
C ILE A 8 14.88 6.46 5.15
N TYR A 9 16.19 6.44 4.86
CA TYR A 9 16.79 6.18 3.55
C TYR A 9 16.35 7.15 2.43
N GLN A 10 16.08 8.41 2.77
CA GLN A 10 15.60 9.41 1.81
C GLN A 10 16.46 9.49 0.54
N ASP A 11 17.78 9.60 0.69
CA ASP A 11 18.69 9.82 -0.43
C ASP A 11 18.80 8.56 -1.30
N GLU A 12 18.84 7.37 -0.69
CA GLU A 12 18.88 6.10 -1.41
C GLU A 12 17.57 5.84 -2.16
N LEU A 13 16.42 6.09 -1.54
CA LEU A 13 15.11 5.95 -2.18
C LEU A 13 14.96 6.92 -3.36
N ALA A 14 15.43 8.17 -3.21
CA ALA A 14 15.43 9.15 -4.30
C ALA A 14 16.37 8.74 -5.44
N ALA A 15 17.54 8.15 -5.13
CA ALA A 15 18.45 7.62 -6.14
C ALA A 15 17.83 6.46 -6.92
N TYR A 16 17.16 5.51 -6.24
CA TYR A 16 16.48 4.39 -6.90
C TYR A 16 15.28 4.82 -7.74
N GLU A 17 14.60 5.90 -7.38
CA GLU A 17 13.57 6.48 -8.25
C GLU A 17 14.20 7.14 -9.48
N ALA A 18 15.30 7.88 -9.30
CA ALA A 18 15.99 8.56 -10.39
C ALA A 18 16.64 7.61 -11.41
N ASP A 19 17.14 6.45 -10.96
CA ASP A 19 17.76 5.44 -11.84
C ASP A 19 16.75 4.42 -12.43
N GLY A 20 15.49 4.46 -11.98
CA GLY A 20 14.39 3.62 -12.46
C GLY A 20 14.26 2.26 -11.77
N THR A 21 15.09 1.96 -10.76
CA THR A 21 14.95 0.76 -9.93
C THR A 21 13.61 0.76 -9.19
N LEU A 22 13.21 1.91 -8.63
CA LEU A 22 11.85 2.15 -8.16
C LEU A 22 11.06 2.86 -9.25
N SER A 23 10.06 2.18 -9.82
CA SER A 23 9.22 2.79 -10.86
C SER A 23 8.39 3.97 -10.33
N GLN A 24 8.01 3.95 -9.04
CA GLN A 24 7.28 5.02 -8.36
C GLN A 24 7.61 5.00 -6.86
N LEU A 25 7.82 6.18 -6.26
CA LEU A 25 7.97 6.35 -4.81
C LEU A 25 6.83 7.18 -4.23
N HIS A 26 6.01 6.58 -3.37
CA HIS A 26 4.89 7.24 -2.68
C HIS A 26 5.13 7.27 -1.17
N VAL A 27 5.25 8.46 -0.58
CA VAL A 27 5.56 8.62 0.85
C VAL A 27 4.51 9.45 1.58
N ALA A 28 4.03 8.91 2.71
CA ALA A 28 3.01 9.54 3.54
C ALA A 28 3.62 10.22 4.78
N PHE A 29 3.76 11.54 4.74
CA PHE A 29 4.20 12.33 5.89
C PHE A 29 3.04 12.67 6.82
N SER A 30 2.83 11.85 7.85
CA SER A 30 1.67 11.94 8.74
C SER A 30 1.58 13.20 9.59
N ARG A 31 2.63 14.04 9.63
CA ARG A 31 2.71 15.23 10.49
C ARG A 31 3.18 16.52 9.79
N ASP A 32 3.30 16.51 8.45
CA ASP A 32 3.68 17.70 7.68
C ASP A 32 2.51 18.68 7.47
N THR A 33 1.28 18.17 7.55
CA THR A 33 0.07 18.99 7.47
C THR A 33 -0.81 18.80 8.69
N ALA A 34 -1.85 19.63 8.82
CA ALA A 34 -2.85 19.48 9.88
C ALA A 34 -3.65 18.17 9.76
N GLN A 35 -3.80 17.64 8.54
CA GLN A 35 -4.47 16.37 8.31
C GLN A 35 -3.47 15.21 8.29
N LYS A 36 -3.79 14.13 8.99
CA LYS A 36 -2.94 12.93 9.02
C LYS A 36 -3.00 12.20 7.69
N VAL A 37 -1.86 12.08 7.03
CA VAL A 37 -1.69 11.25 5.83
C VAL A 37 -0.99 9.94 6.21
N TYR A 38 -1.55 8.82 5.78
CA TYR A 38 -1.00 7.48 5.99
C TYR A 38 -1.00 6.71 4.67
N VAL A 39 -0.29 5.59 4.61
CA VAL A 39 -0.14 4.77 3.38
C VAL A 39 -1.47 4.30 2.82
N GLN A 40 -2.46 3.98 3.67
CA GLN A 40 -3.81 3.63 3.23
C GLN A 40 -4.51 4.76 2.44
N HIS A 41 -4.19 6.02 2.73
CA HIS A 41 -4.75 7.15 1.99
C HIS A 41 -4.13 7.22 0.58
N LEU A 42 -2.83 6.94 0.45
CA LEU A 42 -2.15 6.89 -0.84
C LEU A 42 -2.62 5.70 -1.67
N ILE A 43 -2.85 4.53 -1.06
CA ILE A 43 -3.43 3.35 -1.73
C ILE A 43 -4.78 3.70 -2.37
N LYS A 44 -5.65 4.41 -1.64
CA LYS A 44 -6.95 4.85 -2.17
C LYS A 44 -6.80 5.83 -3.33
N GLN A 45 -5.86 6.78 -3.23
CA GLN A 45 -5.59 7.74 -4.31
C GLN A 45 -5.05 7.06 -5.57
N GLN A 46 -4.23 6.02 -5.42
CA GLN A 46 -3.62 5.27 -6.52
C GLN A 46 -4.46 4.05 -6.96
N GLY A 47 -5.73 3.98 -6.54
CA GLY A 47 -6.53 2.76 -6.61
C GLY A 47 -6.67 2.16 -8.01
N GLU A 48 -6.83 3.00 -9.04
CA GLU A 48 -6.93 2.56 -10.43
C GLU A 48 -5.63 1.93 -10.94
N ALA A 49 -4.50 2.60 -10.72
CA ALA A 49 -3.18 2.11 -11.14
C ALA A 49 -2.79 0.82 -10.40
N LEU A 50 -3.04 0.78 -9.10
CA LEU A 50 -2.82 -0.42 -8.28
C LEU A 50 -3.73 -1.57 -8.71
N TRP A 51 -5.00 -1.32 -9.03
CA TRP A 51 -5.88 -2.35 -9.57
C TRP A 51 -5.35 -2.94 -10.88
N ALA A 52 -4.89 -2.09 -11.81
CA ALA A 52 -4.30 -2.55 -13.07
C ALA A 52 -3.11 -3.49 -12.84
N LEU A 53 -2.24 -3.18 -11.88
CA LEU A 53 -1.12 -4.05 -11.48
C LEU A 53 -1.61 -5.38 -10.90
N LEU A 54 -2.60 -5.35 -10.00
CA LEU A 54 -3.15 -6.56 -9.37
C LEU A 54 -3.83 -7.48 -10.39
N ALA A 55 -4.59 -6.91 -11.33
CA ALA A 55 -5.20 -7.61 -12.45
C ALA A 55 -4.15 -8.23 -13.37
N ALA A 56 -2.98 -7.59 -13.51
CA ALA A 56 -1.85 -8.09 -14.30
C ALA A 56 -0.96 -9.12 -13.56
N GLY A 57 -1.30 -9.53 -12.33
CA GLY A 57 -0.54 -10.56 -11.61
C GLY A 57 0.47 -10.05 -10.57
N ALA A 58 0.43 -8.76 -10.20
CA ALA A 58 1.35 -8.20 -9.21
C ALA A 58 1.27 -8.86 -7.82
N HIS A 59 2.34 -8.70 -7.05
CA HIS A 59 2.46 -9.15 -5.66
C HIS A 59 2.42 -7.94 -4.72
N ILE A 60 1.84 -8.12 -3.53
CA ILE A 60 1.72 -7.14 -2.46
C ILE A 60 2.58 -7.60 -1.29
N TYR A 61 3.37 -6.67 -0.75
CA TYR A 61 4.15 -6.87 0.46
C TYR A 61 3.81 -5.76 1.45
N VAL A 62 3.46 -6.14 2.69
CA VAL A 62 3.16 -5.20 3.77
C VAL A 62 4.01 -5.55 4.98
N CYS A 63 4.79 -4.58 5.46
CA CYS A 63 5.74 -4.76 6.56
C CYS A 63 5.55 -3.66 7.60
N GLY A 64 5.51 -4.01 8.89
CA GLY A 64 5.46 -3.03 9.98
C GLY A 64 4.44 -3.35 11.08
N ALA A 65 3.81 -2.31 11.63
CA ALA A 65 2.91 -2.46 12.77
C ALA A 65 1.61 -3.21 12.42
N THR A 66 1.17 -4.11 13.30
CA THR A 66 -0.09 -4.87 13.15
C THR A 66 -1.29 -3.99 12.83
N LEU A 67 -1.46 -2.86 13.53
CA LEU A 67 -2.59 -1.95 13.31
C LEU A 67 -2.55 -1.31 11.90
N MET A 68 -1.36 -0.95 11.42
CA MET A 68 -1.18 -0.44 10.05
C MET A 68 -1.53 -1.51 9.01
N GLY A 69 -1.12 -2.76 9.26
CA GLY A 69 -1.46 -3.88 8.39
C GLY A 69 -2.96 -4.11 8.23
N THR A 70 -3.74 -3.94 9.31
CA THR A 70 -5.22 -4.02 9.26
C THR A 70 -5.81 -2.92 8.37
N ASP A 71 -5.35 -1.68 8.51
CA ASP A 71 -5.85 -0.55 7.71
C ASP A 71 -5.48 -0.68 6.23
N VAL A 72 -4.27 -1.19 5.94
CA VAL A 72 -3.81 -1.46 4.57
C VAL A 72 -4.63 -2.57 3.94
N HIS A 73 -4.88 -3.67 4.66
CA HIS A 73 -5.71 -4.77 4.17
C HIS A 73 -7.11 -4.29 3.80
N LYS A 74 -7.75 -3.53 4.70
CA LYS A 74 -9.06 -2.93 4.44
C LYS A 74 -9.05 -2.05 3.19
N SER A 75 -7.99 -1.28 2.99
CA SER A 75 -7.86 -0.38 1.83
C SER A 75 -7.71 -1.14 0.51
N PHE A 76 -7.03 -2.30 0.50
CA PHE A 76 -6.99 -3.15 -0.68
C PHE A 76 -8.34 -3.79 -0.99
N VAL A 77 -9.12 -4.20 0.01
CA VAL A 77 -10.50 -4.69 -0.21
C VAL A 77 -11.36 -3.59 -0.82
N GLU A 78 -11.33 -2.38 -0.26
CA GLU A 78 -12.07 -1.23 -0.79
C GLU A 78 -11.64 -0.87 -2.22
N LEU A 79 -10.34 -0.93 -2.51
CA LEU A 79 -9.77 -0.70 -3.85
C LEU A 79 -10.29 -1.73 -4.86
N VAL A 80 -10.27 -3.02 -4.51
CA VAL A 80 -10.76 -4.09 -5.39
C VAL A 80 -12.26 -3.97 -5.62
N GLN A 81 -13.02 -3.56 -4.60
CA GLN A 81 -14.44 -3.27 -4.75
C GLN A 81 -14.67 -2.12 -5.74
N ALA A 82 -14.00 -0.99 -5.53
CA ALA A 82 -14.20 0.24 -6.31
C ALA A 82 -13.72 0.11 -7.77
N HIS A 83 -12.54 -0.46 -8.00
CA HIS A 83 -11.90 -0.49 -9.31
C HIS A 83 -12.05 -1.83 -10.04
N GLY A 84 -12.28 -2.92 -9.30
CA GLY A 84 -12.53 -4.25 -9.88
C GLY A 84 -14.01 -4.54 -10.16
N GLY A 85 -14.92 -3.62 -9.83
CA GLY A 85 -16.36 -3.80 -10.02
C GLY A 85 -16.94 -4.97 -9.23
N LYS A 86 -16.33 -5.31 -8.09
CA LYS A 86 -16.71 -6.47 -7.26
C LYS A 86 -17.69 -6.07 -6.18
N SER A 87 -18.51 -7.02 -5.72
CA SER A 87 -19.24 -6.86 -4.46
C SER A 87 -18.25 -6.80 -3.27
N ALA A 88 -18.70 -6.36 -2.10
CA ALA A 88 -17.86 -6.34 -0.90
C ALA A 88 -17.34 -7.75 -0.55
N ASP A 89 -18.19 -8.78 -0.66
CA ASP A 89 -17.81 -10.17 -0.40
C ASP A 89 -16.82 -10.70 -1.44
N ASP A 90 -17.03 -10.39 -2.72
CA ASP A 90 -16.12 -10.78 -3.80
C ASP A 90 -14.76 -10.07 -3.70
N ALA A 91 -14.75 -8.82 -3.25
CA ALA A 91 -13.52 -8.08 -3.04
C ALA A 91 -12.72 -8.66 -1.86
N SER A 92 -13.40 -9.00 -0.77
CA SER A 92 -12.79 -9.68 0.37
C SER A 92 -12.20 -11.04 -0.04
N ARG A 93 -12.98 -11.87 -0.75
CA ARG A 93 -12.51 -13.15 -1.30
C ARG A 93 -11.30 -12.97 -2.21
N PHE A 94 -11.32 -12.01 -3.12
CA PHE A 94 -10.21 -11.75 -4.03
C PHE A 94 -8.90 -11.46 -3.27
N VAL A 95 -8.95 -10.63 -2.22
CA VAL A 95 -7.77 -10.31 -1.41
C VAL A 95 -7.30 -11.54 -0.61
N GLN A 96 -8.23 -12.36 -0.10
CA GLN A 96 -7.90 -13.64 0.54
C GLN A 96 -7.24 -14.63 -0.43
N ASP A 97 -7.71 -14.68 -1.68
CA ASP A 97 -7.11 -15.52 -2.72
C ASP A 97 -5.69 -15.06 -3.05
N LEU A 98 -5.40 -13.76 -3.03
CA LEU A 98 -4.03 -13.26 -3.17
C LEU A 98 -3.13 -13.77 -2.03
N GLN A 99 -3.63 -13.81 -0.79
CA GLN A 99 -2.88 -14.35 0.34
C GLN A 99 -2.64 -15.86 0.18
N HIS A 100 -3.67 -16.62 -0.18
CA HIS A 100 -3.58 -18.07 -0.40
C HIS A 100 -2.57 -18.42 -1.51
N ASN A 101 -2.52 -17.62 -2.57
CA ASN A 101 -1.62 -17.82 -3.69
C ASN A 101 -0.24 -17.16 -3.50
N HIS A 102 0.13 -16.77 -2.28
CA HIS A 102 1.42 -16.13 -1.96
C HIS A 102 1.70 -14.83 -2.74
N ARG A 103 0.64 -14.15 -3.19
CA ARG A 103 0.69 -12.84 -3.87
C ARG A 103 0.38 -11.68 -2.95
N TYR A 104 -0.05 -11.92 -1.72
CA TYR A 104 -0.17 -10.89 -0.69
C TYR A 104 0.47 -11.41 0.61
N ILE A 105 1.64 -10.88 0.94
CA ILE A 105 2.46 -11.28 2.07
C ILE A 105 2.49 -10.16 3.11
N GLN A 106 2.33 -10.53 4.38
CA GLN A 106 2.32 -9.59 5.50
C GLN A 106 3.34 -10.03 6.56
N GLU A 107 4.32 -9.16 6.82
CA GLU A 107 5.33 -9.30 7.87
C GLU A 107 5.03 -8.25 8.95
N LEU A 108 4.16 -8.60 9.90
CA LEU A 108 3.64 -7.65 10.88
C LEU A 108 4.06 -8.01 12.30
N TRP A 109 4.36 -6.99 13.09
CA TRP A 109 4.66 -7.15 14.52
C TRP A 109 3.94 -6.10 15.36
N SER A 110 3.63 -6.48 16.58
CA SER A 110 3.16 -5.56 17.62
C SER A 110 4.38 -5.00 18.34
N ALA A 111 4.40 -3.67 18.51
CA ALA A 111 5.37 -3.00 19.36
C ALA A 111 5.00 -3.15 20.84
#